data_AF-A0A1B6LNF7-F1
#
_entry.id   AF-A0A1B6LNF7-F1
#
_cell.length_a   1.000
_cell.length_b   1.000
_cell.length_c   1.000
_cell.angle_alpha   90.00
_cell.angle_beta   90.00
_cell.angle_gamma   90.00
#
_symmetry.space_group_name_H-M   'P 1'
#
loop_
_entity.id
_entity.type
_entity.pdbx_description
1 polymer ?
#
loop_
_entity_poly.entity_id
_entity_poly.type
_entity_poly.pdbx_seq_one_letter_code
_entity_poly.pdbx_strand_id
1 'polypeptide(L)'
;QVYGVPEHADSLALKSTGKGDPYRLYNLDVFEYEINNMALYAAVPFVIAHSSSHSAGVFWHNTAETWVDVASNSDNNVVSSIVNFVSGSNKEPQVDTTLRHE
;
A
#
# COMPACT_ATOMS: atom_id res chain seq x y z
N GLN A 1 -9.01 -3.56 -1.67
CA GLN A 1 -8.26 -2.62 -0.80
C GLN A 1 -7.16 -3.40 -0.09
N VAL A 2 -6.09 -2.73 0.34
CA VAL A 2 -4.92 -3.37 0.98
C VAL A 2 -4.66 -2.73 2.35
N TYR A 3 -4.23 -3.54 3.31
CA TYR A 3 -4.00 -3.19 4.71
C TYR A 3 -2.73 -3.85 5.25
N GLY A 4 -2.29 -3.42 6.43
CA GLY A 4 -1.22 -4.08 7.18
C GLY A 4 0.03 -3.22 7.28
N VAL A 5 1.19 -3.88 7.22
CA VAL A 5 2.54 -3.29 7.33
C VAL A 5 2.72 -2.28 8.48
N PRO A 6 2.22 -2.53 9.70
CA PRO A 6 2.48 -1.59 10.80
C PRO A 6 3.98 -1.56 11.15
N GLU A 7 4.49 -0.49 11.75
CA GLU A 7 3.78 0.62 12.41
C GLU A 7 3.91 1.97 11.68
N HIS A 8 2.78 2.59 11.34
CA HIS A 8 2.67 3.93 10.73
C HIS A 8 1.50 4.70 11.34
N ALA A 9 1.68 6.01 11.54
CA ALA A 9 0.63 6.92 12.00
C ALA A 9 -0.27 7.35 10.82
N ASP A 10 -0.87 6.38 10.15
CA ASP A 10 -1.63 6.59 8.93
C ASP A 10 -3.00 5.86 8.96
N SER A 11 -3.78 5.98 7.89
CA SER A 11 -5.03 5.26 7.74
C SER A 11 -4.83 3.75 7.70
N LEU A 12 -5.83 3.00 8.20
CA LEU A 12 -5.82 1.53 8.18
C LEU A 12 -5.64 0.98 6.74
N ALA A 13 -6.39 1.54 5.79
CA ALA A 13 -6.20 1.26 4.37
C ALA A 13 -4.93 1.94 3.89
N LEU A 14 -4.03 1.17 3.27
CA LEU A 14 -2.80 1.71 2.72
C LEU A 14 -3.11 2.66 1.57
N LYS A 15 -2.43 3.80 1.58
CA LYS A 15 -2.51 4.80 0.51
C LYS A 15 -1.60 4.41 -0.64
N SER A 16 -1.93 4.89 -1.83
CA SER A 16 -1.09 4.77 -3.01
C SER A 16 0.19 5.58 -2.85
N THR A 17 1.33 4.96 -3.11
CA THR A 17 2.66 5.55 -2.94
C THR A 17 3.21 6.14 -4.25
N GLY A 18 2.48 6.05 -5.37
CA GLY A 18 2.99 6.44 -6.69
C GLY A 18 3.42 7.91 -6.86
N LYS A 19 2.99 8.81 -5.95
CA LYS A 19 3.42 10.23 -5.91
C LYS A 19 4.13 10.62 -4.61
N GLY A 20 4.29 9.69 -3.67
CA GLY A 20 4.83 9.93 -2.34
C GLY A 20 5.88 8.90 -1.98
N ASP A 21 6.25 8.87 -0.70
CA ASP A 21 7.21 7.88 -0.23
C ASP A 21 6.56 6.50 -0.07
N PRO A 22 7.30 5.40 -0.30
CA PRO A 22 6.85 4.07 0.06
C PRO A 22 6.68 3.93 1.58
N TYR A 23 5.83 3.01 2.01
CA TYR A 23 5.81 2.61 3.42
C TYR A 23 7.15 1.97 3.76
N ARG A 24 7.82 2.48 4.79
CA ARG A 24 9.11 1.97 5.25
C ARG A 24 8.91 1.11 6.48
N LEU A 25 9.56 -0.05 6.51
CA LEU A 25 9.61 -0.98 7.63
C LEU A 25 11.04 -1.00 8.16
N TYR A 26 11.27 -0.17 9.18
CA TYR A 26 12.55 -0.07 9.88
C TYR A 26 12.30 0.51 11.27
N ASN A 27 12.69 -0.21 12.32
CA ASN A 27 12.39 0.19 13.69
C ASN A 27 13.22 1.44 14.06
N LEU A 28 12.54 2.56 14.28
CA LEU A 28 13.12 3.86 14.59
C LEU A 28 12.46 4.47 15.84
N ASP A 29 13.25 5.19 16.62
CA ASP A 29 12.75 6.11 17.64
C ASP A 29 12.55 7.48 16.99
N VAL A 30 11.29 7.80 16.65
CA VAL A 30 10.93 9.05 15.95
C VAL A 30 10.27 10.01 16.93
N PHE A 31 11.06 10.97 17.40
CA PHE A 31 10.58 12.04 18.27
C PHE A 31 9.51 12.90 17.56
N GLU A 32 8.41 13.19 18.25
CA GLU A 32 7.29 14.02 17.75
C GLU A 32 6.84 13.63 16.33
N TYR A 33 6.61 12.33 16.11
CA TYR A 33 6.19 11.82 14.80
C TYR A 33 4.97 12.55 14.23
N GLU A 34 4.96 12.70 12.91
CA GLU A 34 3.84 13.28 12.18
C GLU A 34 2.80 12.22 11.79
N ILE A 35 1.58 12.64 11.47
CA ILE A 35 0.51 11.74 11.00
C ILE A 35 0.71 11.48 9.50
N ASN A 36 1.60 10.56 9.16
CA ASN A 36 1.90 10.12 7.80
C ASN A 36 2.44 8.67 7.77
N ASN A 37 2.99 8.27 6.63
CA ASN A 37 3.49 6.92 6.34
C ASN A 37 4.98 6.69 6.68
N MET A 38 5.57 7.50 7.57
CA MET A 38 6.94 7.28 8.06
C MET A 38 7.04 6.04 8.96
N ALA A 39 8.18 5.33 8.91
CA ALA A 39 8.43 4.20 9.80
C ALA A 39 8.51 4.64 11.26
N LEU A 40 7.96 3.82 12.16
CA LEU A 40 7.97 4.05 13.61
C LEU A 40 8.70 2.91 14.36
N TYR A 41 8.23 2.53 15.54
CA TYR A 41 8.99 1.75 16.51
C TYR A 41 9.05 0.25 16.21
N ALA A 42 8.08 -0.28 15.46
CA ALA A 42 8.01 -1.68 15.10
C ALA A 42 7.70 -1.89 13.61
N ALA A 43 8.13 -3.04 13.10
CA ALA A 43 7.89 -3.49 11.73
C ALA A 43 7.29 -4.90 11.72
N VAL A 44 6.09 -5.05 11.15
CA VAL A 44 5.46 -6.34 10.87
C VAL A 44 5.21 -6.44 9.37
N PRO A 45 6.04 -7.17 8.60
CA PRO A 45 5.98 -7.23 7.14
C PRO A 45 4.85 -8.16 6.66
N PHE A 46 3.60 -7.78 6.94
CA PHE A 46 2.39 -8.52 6.58
C PHE A 46 1.40 -7.62 5.86
N VAL A 47 0.98 -8.04 4.66
CA VAL A 47 0.03 -7.33 3.81
C VAL A 47 -1.25 -8.17 3.69
N ILE A 48 -2.41 -7.52 3.80
CA ILE A 48 -3.73 -8.13 3.62
C ILE A 48 -4.43 -7.45 2.45
N ALA A 49 -4.84 -8.21 1.44
CA ALA A 49 -5.73 -7.75 0.39
C ALA A 49 -7.15 -8.27 0.64
N HIS A 50 -8.14 -7.37 0.56
CA HIS A 50 -9.55 -7.69 0.77
C HIS A 50 -10.43 -7.10 -0.33
N SER A 51 -11.40 -7.90 -0.79
CA SER A 51 -12.53 -7.52 -1.63
C SER A 51 -13.83 -8.06 -1.03
N SER A 52 -14.97 -7.69 -1.60
CA SER A 52 -16.28 -8.21 -1.17
C SER A 52 -16.42 -9.74 -1.29
N SER A 53 -15.62 -10.37 -2.14
CA SER A 53 -15.71 -11.79 -2.45
C SER A 53 -14.54 -12.62 -1.90
N HIS A 54 -13.36 -12.01 -1.73
CA HIS A 54 -12.14 -12.75 -1.39
C HIS A 54 -11.23 -11.95 -0.45
N SER A 55 -10.43 -12.69 0.32
CA SER A 55 -9.32 -12.13 1.11
C SER A 55 -8.07 -12.97 0.91
N ALA A 56 -6.91 -12.33 0.83
CA ALA A 56 -5.62 -12.97 0.76
C ALA A 56 -4.60 -12.17 1.57
N GLY A 57 -3.51 -12.81 1.99
CA GLY A 57 -2.44 -12.14 2.70
C GLY A 57 -1.07 -12.67 2.32
N VAL A 58 -0.07 -11.80 2.42
CA VAL A 58 1.35 -12.11 2.17
C VAL A 58 2.14 -11.70 3.40
N PHE A 59 2.83 -12.68 4.00
CA PHE A 59 3.84 -12.42 5.02
C PHE A 59 5.21 -12.49 4.38
N TRP A 60 5.90 -11.35 4.36
CA TRP A 60 7.24 -11.23 3.84
C TRP A 60 8.25 -11.46 4.97
N HIS A 61 8.68 -12.72 5.12
CA HIS A 61 9.55 -13.11 6.23
C HIS A 61 10.99 -12.62 6.00
N ASN A 62 11.22 -11.34 6.27
CA ASN A 62 12.50 -10.67 6.14
C ASN A 62 12.68 -9.68 7.30
N THR A 63 13.90 -9.60 7.84
CA THR A 63 14.26 -8.73 8.98
C THR A 63 15.07 -7.51 8.57
N ALA A 64 15.50 -7.42 7.31
CA ALA A 64 16.19 -6.26 6.76
C ALA A 64 15.22 -5.09 6.60
N GLU A 65 15.79 -3.89 6.48
CA GLU A 65 15.04 -2.71 6.07
C GLU A 65 14.25 -3.01 4.79
N THR A 66 12.94 -2.74 4.83
CA THR A 66 12.03 -3.07 3.73
C THR A 66 11.20 -1.85 3.35
N TRP A 67 11.00 -1.67 2.06
CA TRP A 67 10.13 -0.65 1.48
C TRP A 67 8.95 -1.31 0.78
N VAL A 68 7.76 -0.74 0.95
CA VAL A 68 6.51 -1.27 0.42
C VAL A 68 5.83 -0.20 -0.45
N ASP A 69 5.81 -0.45 -1.75
CA ASP A 69 5.11 0.37 -2.73
C ASP A 69 3.69 -0.14 -2.94
N VAL A 70 2.73 0.79 -3.01
CA VAL A 70 1.31 0.49 -3.27
C VAL A 70 0.88 1.29 -4.49
N ALA A 71 0.48 0.60 -5.55
CA ALA A 71 -0.04 1.20 -6.77
C ALA A 71 -1.53 0.89 -6.91
N SER A 72 -2.37 1.91 -7.06
CA SER A 72 -3.79 1.75 -7.37
C SER A 72 -4.07 2.18 -8.79
N ASN A 73 -4.71 1.31 -9.58
CA ASN A 73 -5.16 1.65 -10.94
C ASN A 73 -6.30 2.69 -10.95
N SER A 74 -6.86 3.04 -9.79
CA SER A 74 -7.85 4.11 -9.64
C SER A 74 -7.25 5.51 -9.64
N ASP A 75 -5.94 5.62 -9.42
CA ASP A 75 -5.28 6.91 -9.29
C ASP A 75 -4.85 7.43 -10.67
N ASN A 76 -5.63 8.38 -11.19
CA ASN A 76 -5.24 9.34 -12.23
C ASN A 76 -5.40 8.95 -13.71
N ASN A 77 -6.48 8.28 -14.14
CA ASN A 77 -6.75 8.26 -15.58
C ASN A 77 -8.21 8.53 -15.95
N VAL A 78 -8.56 9.82 -16.03
CA VAL A 78 -9.80 10.27 -16.69
C VAL A 78 -9.95 9.68 -18.10
N VAL A 79 -8.82 9.44 -18.79
CA VAL A 79 -8.80 8.77 -20.09
C VAL A 79 -9.24 7.31 -19.96
N SER A 80 -8.81 6.56 -18.93
CA SER A 80 -9.29 5.19 -18.73
C SER A 80 -10.78 5.14 -18.39
N SER A 81 -11.30 6.12 -17.65
CA SER A 81 -12.73 6.19 -17.35
C SER A 81 -13.56 6.39 -18.63
N ILE A 82 -13.08 7.22 -19.56
CA ILE A 82 -13.74 7.41 -20.87
C ILE A 82 -13.60 6.15 -21.74
N VAL A 83 -12.42 5.53 -21.78
CA VAL A 83 -12.20 4.28 -22.53
C VAL A 83 -13.08 3.16 -21.98
N ASN A 84 -13.23 3.02 -20.66
CA ASN A 84 -14.12 2.05 -20.03
C ASN A 84 -15.59 2.34 -20.38
N PHE A 85 -16.00 3.61 -20.33
CA PHE A 85 -17.36 4.03 -20.69
C PHE A 85 -17.70 3.74 -22.15
N VAL A 86 -16.78 4.01 -23.08
CA VAL A 86 -16.98 3.79 -24.53
C VAL A 86 -16.81 2.33 -24.93
N SER A 87 -15.89 1.60 -24.30
CA SER A 87 -15.67 0.17 -24.57
C SER A 87 -16.72 -0.74 -23.92
N GLY A 88 -17.53 -0.22 -23.00
CA GLY A 88 -18.46 -1.04 -22.20
C GLY A 88 -17.77 -2.02 -21.26
N SER A 89 -16.46 -1.88 -21.04
CA SER A 89 -15.68 -2.75 -20.16
C SER A 89 -15.48 -2.09 -18.80
N ASN A 90 -15.92 -2.77 -17.74
CA ASN A 90 -15.62 -2.38 -16.37
C ASN A 90 -14.32 -3.05 -15.96
N LYS A 91 -13.22 -2.29 -15.93
CA LYS A 91 -11.97 -2.76 -15.35
C LYS A 91 -12.12 -2.81 -13.83
N GLU A 92 -12.02 -4.00 -13.24
CA GLU A 92 -12.08 -4.18 -11.79
C GLU A 92 -10.98 -3.34 -11.10
N PRO A 93 -11.29 -2.64 -9.99
CA PRO A 93 -10.30 -1.88 -9.25
C PRO A 93 -9.22 -2.83 -8.73
N GLN A 94 -7.99 -2.60 -9.19
CA GLN A 94 -6.82 -3.39 -8.84
C GLN A 94 -5.82 -2.53 -8.06
N VAL A 95 -5.29 -3.12 -7.00
CA VAL A 95 -4.20 -2.55 -6.20
C VAL A 95 -3.05 -3.55 -6.22
N ASP A 96 -1.89 -3.08 -6.66
CA ASP A 96 -0.66 -3.85 -6.70
C ASP A 96 0.23 -3.41 -5.54
N THR A 97 0.87 -4.36 -4.86
CA THR A 97 1.77 -4.09 -3.72
C THR A 97 3.10 -4.79 -3.95
N THR A 98 4.19 -4.02 -3.89
CA THR A 98 5.55 -4.52 -4.14
C THR A 98 6.41 -4.28 -2.90
N LEU A 99 7.11 -5.32 -2.45
CA LEU A 99 8.03 -5.26 -1.32
C LEU A 99 9.46 -5.42 -1.83
N ARG A 100 10.36 -4.55 -1.37
CA ARG A 100 11.79 -4.58 -1.68
C ARG A 100 12.59 -4.38 -0.40
N HIS A 101 13.69 -5.10 -0.22
CA HIS A 101 14.61 -4.90 0.91
C HIS A 101 15.96 -4.39 0.41
N GLU A 102 16.72 -3.73 1.28
CA GLU A 102 18.14 -3.47 1.06
C GLU A 102 19.02 -4.69 1.36
#